data_AF-A0A251XV52-F1
#
_entry.id   AF-A0A251XV52-F1
#
_cell.length_a   1.000
_cell.length_b   1.000
_cell.length_c   1.000
_cell.angle_alpha   90.00
_cell.angle_beta   90.00
_cell.angle_gamma   90.00
#
_symmetry.space_group_name_H-M   'P 1'
#
loop_
_entity.id
_entity.type
_entity.pdbx_description
1 polymer ?
#
loop_
_entity_poly.entity_id
_entity_poly.type
_entity_poly.pdbx_seq_one_letter_code
_entity_poly.pdbx_strand_id
1 'polypeptide(L)' 'MSAAEVSGALDVSRVTARRYLEYLADVGQVERVPRYGTPGRPEVGYRWTR' A
#
# COMPACT_ATOMS: atom_id res chain seq x y z
N MET A 1 4.51 3.48 1.12
CA MET A 1 4.23 3.09 -0.27
C MET A 1 2.73 2.90 -0.45
N SER A 2 2.13 3.37 -1.55
CA SER A 2 0.74 3.11 -1.90
C SER A 2 0.65 1.95 -2.89
N ALA A 3 -0.54 1.34 -3.04
CA ALA A 3 -0.74 0.31 -4.05
C ALA A 3 -0.51 0.81 -5.49
N ALA A 4 -0.69 2.12 -5.74
CA ALA A 4 -0.41 2.72 -7.04
C ALA A 4 1.10 2.82 -7.30
N GLU A 5 1.87 3.25 -6.30
CA GLU A 5 3.35 3.30 -6.40
C GLU A 5 3.93 1.89 -6.63
N VAL A 6 3.44 0.87 -5.91
CA VAL A 6 3.90 -0.52 -6.07
C VAL A 6 3.49 -1.10 -7.42
N SER A 7 2.28 -0.80 -7.89
CA SER A 7 1.80 -1.20 -9.23
C SER A 7 2.70 -0.65 -10.33
N GLY A 8 3.07 0.63 -10.26
CA GLY A 8 3.97 1.25 -11.24
C GLY A 8 5.42 0.71 -11.17
N ALA A 9 5.89 0.32 -9.99
CA ALA A 9 7.24 -0.21 -9.81
C ALA A 9 7.39 -1.68 -10.26
N LEU A 10 6.33 -2.48 -10.16
CA LEU A 10 6.37 -3.93 -10.40
C LEU A 10 5.66 -4.38 -11.69
N ASP A 11 5.12 -3.44 -12.47
CA ASP A 11 4.31 -3.71 -13.67
C ASP A 11 3.16 -4.72 -13.43
N VAL A 12 2.50 -4.58 -12.28
CA VAL A 12 1.31 -5.36 -11.92
C VAL A 12 0.11 -4.46 -11.78
N SER A 13 -1.10 -5.00 -11.91
CA SER A 13 -2.31 -4.20 -11.67
C SER A 13 -2.34 -3.62 -10.25
N ARG A 14 -2.91 -2.43 -10.08
CA ARG A 14 -3.14 -1.81 -8.75
C ARG A 14 -3.92 -2.72 -7.79
N VAL A 15 -4.86 -3.52 -8.32
CA VAL A 15 -5.62 -4.48 -7.51
C VAL A 15 -4.72 -5.61 -7.02
N THR A 16 -3.84 -6.14 -7.88
CA THR A 16 -2.85 -7.17 -7.53
C THR A 16 -1.89 -6.64 -6.47
N ALA A 17 -1.29 -5.46 -6.69
CA ALA A 17 -0.40 -4.82 -5.72
C ALA A 17 -1.07 -4.64 -4.36
N ARG A 18 -2.32 -4.14 -4.33
CA ARG A 18 -3.08 -4.00 -3.09
C ARG A 18 -3.25 -5.33 -2.38
N ARG A 19 -3.68 -6.40 -3.07
CA ARG A 19 -3.89 -7.72 -2.45
C ARG A 19 -2.63 -8.25 -1.77
N TYR A 20 -1.47 -8.11 -2.41
CA TYR A 20 -0.20 -8.52 -1.80
C TYR A 20 0.18 -7.64 -0.60
N LEU A 21 -0.04 -6.33 -0.68
CA LEU A 21 0.21 -5.43 0.46
C LEU A 21 -0.72 -5.70 1.64
N GLU A 22 -1.99 -6.04 1.38
CA GLU A 22 -2.93 -6.49 2.41
C GLU A 22 -2.46 -7.79 3.06
N TYR A 23 -2.05 -8.78 2.25
CA TYR A 23 -1.49 -10.02 2.77
C TYR A 23 -0.26 -9.77 3.64
N LEU A 24 0.69 -8.95 3.18
CA LEU A 24 1.88 -8.58 3.95
C LEU A 24 1.51 -7.86 5.25
N ALA A 25 0.44 -7.07 5.26
CA ALA A 25 -0.06 -6.43 6.48
C ALA A 25 -0.66 -7.45 7.45
N ASP A 26 -1.43 -8.38 6.94
CA ASP A 26 -2.06 -9.44 7.73
C ASP A 26 -1.01 -10.39 8.35
N VAL A 27 0.12 -10.63 7.66
CA VAL A 27 1.25 -11.40 8.22
C VAL A 27 2.27 -10.54 8.98
N GLY A 28 1.97 -9.26 9.24
CA GLY A 28 2.78 -8.38 10.09
C GLY A 28 4.12 -7.93 9.50
N GLN A 29 4.30 -8.05 8.18
CA GLN A 29 5.51 -7.58 7.47
C GLN A 29 5.43 -6.09 7.10
N VAL A 30 4.22 -5.56 6.95
CA VAL A 30 4.00 -4.12 6.73
C VAL A 30 2.86 -3.63 7.62
N GLU A 31 2.84 -2.34 7.90
CA GLU A 31 1.76 -1.65 8.60
C GLU A 31 0.96 -0.80 7.60
N ARG A 32 -0.37 -0.86 7.70
CA ARG A 32 -1.28 0.07 7.02
C ARG A 32 -1.14 1.44 7.68
N VAL A 33 -0.84 2.48 6.90
CA VAL A 33 -0.69 3.85 7.37
C VAL A 33 -1.53 4.80 6.49
N PRO A 34 -2.32 5.72 7.08
CA PRO A 34 -3.00 6.74 6.28
C PRO A 34 -1.96 7.68 5.65
N ARG A 35 -2.12 8.00 4.37
CA ARG A 35 -1.33 9.02 3.68
C ARG A 35 -2.23 10.17 3.24
N TYR A 36 -1.77 11.37 3.51
CA TYR A 36 -2.46 12.61 3.18
C TYR A 36 -1.70 13.25 2.02
N GLY A 37 -2.35 13.36 0.85
CA GLY A 37 -1.73 13.88 -0.37
C GLY A 37 -2.44 15.10 -0.96
N THR A 38 -3.78 15.11 -0.91
CA THR A 38 -4.65 16.21 -1.37
C THR A 38 -5.82 16.36 -0.41
N PRO A 39 -6.52 17.51 -0.38
CA PRO A 39 -7.72 17.68 0.43
C PRO A 39 -8.75 16.58 0.13
N GLY A 40 -9.19 15.86 1.15
CA GLY A 40 -10.13 14.75 1.01
C GLY A 40 -9.81 13.55 1.89
N ARG A 41 -10.36 12.38 1.54
CA ARG A 41 -10.12 11.12 2.26
C ARG A 41 -8.65 10.70 2.08
N PRO A 42 -7.92 10.38 3.17
CA PRO A 42 -6.56 9.86 3.07
C PRO A 42 -6.52 8.57 2.25
N GLU A 43 -5.45 8.40 1.49
CA GLU A 43 -5.17 7.14 0.80
C GLU A 43 -4.54 6.12 1.77
N VAL A 44 -4.65 4.83 1.44
CA VAL A 44 -3.98 3.77 2.20
C VAL A 44 -2.54 3.64 1.72
N GLY A 45 -1.61 3.89 2.63
CA GLY A 45 -0.20 3.55 2.49
C GLY A 45 0.17 2.31 3.29
N TYR A 46 1.35 1.76 2.98
CA TYR A 46 1.98 0.64 3.67
C TYR A 46 3.44 0.99 3.98
N ARG A 47 3.92 0.57 5.14
CA ARG A 47 5.28 0.78 5.64
C ARG A 47 5.83 -0.53 6.20
N TRP A 48 7.07 -0.92 5.88
CA TRP A 48 7.68 -2.10 6.49
C TRP A 48 7.70 -2.01 8.02
N THR A 49 7.31 -3.09 8.69
CA THR A 49 7.58 -3.28 10.11
C THR A 49 9.10 -3.40 10.30
N ARG A 50 9.64 -2.77 11.34
CA ARG A 50 11.07 -2.89 11.67
C ARG A 50 11.33 -4.18 12.40
#